data_AF-A0A7J3CU76-F1
#
_entry.id   AF-A0A7J3CU76-F1
#
_cell.length_a   1.000
_cell.length_b   1.000
_cell.length_c   1.000
_cell.angle_alpha   90.00
_cell.angle_beta   90.00
_cell.angle_gamma   90.00
#
_symmetry.space_group_name_H-M   'P 1'
#
loop_
_entity.id
_entity.type
_entity.pdbx_description
1 polymer ?
#
loop_
_entity_poly.entity_id
_entity_poly.type
_entity_poly.pdbx_seq_one_letter_code
_entity_poly.pdbx_strand_id
1 'polypeptide(L)'
;MKIVYQTDLENKAKLLKVLEDDPYGQNKEKEFFGMSFSRLGYKIKEGSSIDEDKNKIYVIFRGGDEYLKFLEKYLEGIATKTDQQTAQRILKKLEDEESSAEQGMGRIFDL
;
A
#
# COMPACT_ATOMS: atom_id res chain seq x y z
N MET A 1 -9.56 -7.72 0.39
CA MET A 1 -9.91 -6.29 0.31
C MET A 1 -8.71 -5.50 -0.21
N LYS A 2 -8.92 -4.41 -0.95
CA LYS A 2 -7.85 -3.45 -1.31
C LYS A 2 -8.18 -2.11 -0.64
N ILE A 3 -7.24 -1.54 0.11
CA ILE A 3 -7.41 -0.25 0.79
C ILE A 3 -6.30 0.69 0.37
N VAL A 4 -6.65 1.96 0.17
CA VAL A 4 -5.70 3.01 -0.16
C VAL A 4 -5.65 4.02 0.99
N TYR A 5 -4.44 4.25 1.48
CA TYR A 5 -4.12 5.36 2.38
C TYR A 5 -3.31 6.41 1.63
N GLN A 6 -3.42 7.66 2.05
CA GLN A 6 -2.64 8.78 1.54
C GLN A 6 -1.94 9.51 2.68
N THR A 7 -0.77 10.07 2.37
CA THR A 7 -0.04 11.00 3.23
C THR A 7 0.76 11.99 2.39
N ASP A 8 1.20 13.08 2.98
CA ASP A 8 2.09 14.04 2.35
C ASP A 8 3.50 13.46 2.15
N LEU A 9 4.19 13.94 1.12
CA LEU A 9 5.52 13.46 0.75
C LEU A 9 6.56 13.68 1.86
N GLU A 10 6.36 14.67 2.72
CA GLU A 10 7.18 14.90 3.92
C GLU A 10 7.13 13.72 4.92
N ASN A 11 6.00 13.00 4.98
CA ASN A 11 5.81 11.87 5.87
C ASN A 11 6.33 10.55 5.27
N LYS A 12 6.88 10.56 4.05
CA LYS A 12 7.44 9.38 3.37
C LYS A 12 8.39 8.58 4.26
N ALA A 13 9.34 9.27 4.89
CA ALA A 13 10.36 8.62 5.72
C ALA A 13 9.74 7.96 6.96
N LYS A 14 8.76 8.61 7.59
CA LYS A 14 8.03 8.07 8.74
C LYS A 14 7.18 6.86 8.36
N LEU A 15 6.46 6.99 7.24
CA LEU A 15 5.64 5.92 6.67
C LEU A 15 6.48 4.69 6.36
N LEU A 16 7.59 4.83 5.64
CA LEU A 16 8.51 3.74 5.32
C LEU A 16 9.02 3.05 6.59
N LYS A 17 9.48 3.84 7.57
CA LYS A 17 9.93 3.31 8.85
C LYS A 17 8.87 2.44 9.53
N VAL A 18 7.61 2.84 9.52
CA VAL A 18 6.51 2.04 10.10
C VAL A 18 6.23 0.78 9.30
N LEU A 19 6.24 0.86 7.97
CA LEU A 19 6.03 -0.29 7.09
C LEU A 19 7.14 -1.34 7.23
N GLU A 20 8.35 -0.90 7.57
CA GLU A 20 9.56 -1.72 7.68
C GLU A 20 9.93 -2.10 9.13
N ASP A 21 9.20 -1.62 10.14
CA ASP A 21 9.57 -1.75 11.57
C ASP A 21 9.56 -3.20 12.10
N ASP A 22 8.59 -4.01 11.67
CA ASP A 22 8.50 -5.44 12.03
C ASP A 22 8.01 -6.25 10.82
N PRO A 23 8.88 -6.56 9.86
CA PRO A 23 8.49 -7.17 8.60
C PRO A 23 7.89 -8.57 8.77
N TYR A 24 8.18 -9.25 9.89
CA TYR A 24 7.72 -10.61 10.14
C TYR A 24 6.63 -10.73 11.22
N GLY A 25 6.27 -9.64 11.90
CA GLY A 25 5.25 -9.62 12.95
C GLY A 25 5.67 -10.44 14.18
N GLN A 26 6.98 -10.57 14.43
CA GLN A 26 7.53 -11.48 15.42
C GLN A 26 7.59 -10.88 16.83
N ASN A 27 7.30 -9.59 16.96
CA ASN A 27 7.30 -8.96 18.27
C ASN A 27 6.07 -9.40 19.08
N LYS A 28 6.29 -10.33 20.02
CA LYS A 28 5.27 -10.89 20.93
C LYS A 28 4.67 -9.88 21.90
N GLU A 29 5.31 -8.73 22.08
CA GLU A 29 4.85 -7.64 22.96
C GLU A 29 3.88 -6.69 22.23
N LYS A 30 3.80 -6.78 20.90
CA LYS A 30 2.85 -5.99 20.11
C LYS A 30 1.45 -6.60 20.16
N GLU A 31 0.45 -5.73 20.27
CA GLU A 31 -0.98 -6.10 20.28
C GLU A 31 -1.39 -6.95 19.06
N PHE A 32 -0.73 -6.73 17.92
CA PHE A 32 -0.97 -7.45 16.67
C PHE A 32 0.13 -8.46 16.35
N PHE A 33 0.49 -9.32 17.31
CA PHE A 33 1.47 -10.38 17.10
C PHE A 33 1.08 -11.29 15.92
N GLY A 34 2.04 -11.57 15.04
CA GLY A 34 1.86 -12.37 13.83
C GLY A 34 1.37 -11.58 12.60
N MET A 35 0.96 -10.32 12.78
CA MET A 35 0.62 -9.42 11.68
C MET A 35 1.81 -8.54 11.30
N SER A 36 2.04 -8.36 10.00
CA SER A 36 3.02 -7.41 9.50
C SER A 36 2.59 -6.80 8.17
N PHE A 37 3.09 -5.60 7.90
CA PHE A 37 2.88 -4.95 6.60
C PHE A 37 3.44 -5.78 5.45
N SER A 38 4.60 -6.43 5.61
CA SER A 38 5.17 -7.27 4.56
C SER A 38 4.29 -8.48 4.22
N ARG A 39 3.66 -9.12 5.22
CA ARG A 39 2.69 -10.20 4.99
C ARG A 39 1.41 -9.71 4.31
N LEU A 40 1.04 -8.46 4.58
CA LEU A 40 -0.13 -7.80 3.99
C LEU A 40 0.06 -7.45 2.51
N GLY A 41 1.29 -7.48 2.00
CA GLY A 41 1.59 -7.14 0.60
C GLY A 41 1.15 -5.70 0.26
N TYR A 42 1.97 -4.71 0.67
CA TYR A 42 1.70 -3.32 0.35
C TYR A 42 2.45 -2.85 -0.91
N LYS A 43 1.88 -1.85 -1.58
CA LYS A 43 2.54 -1.09 -2.65
C LYS A 43 2.54 0.39 -2.32
N ILE A 44 3.64 1.07 -2.59
CA ILE A 44 3.77 2.52 -2.44
C ILE A 44 3.83 3.14 -3.83
N LYS A 45 3.05 4.19 -4.05
CA LYS A 45 3.05 4.98 -5.27
C LYS A 45 3.08 6.47 -4.92
N GLU A 46 3.98 7.21 -5.55
CA GLU A 46 3.98 8.66 -5.47
C GLU A 46 2.89 9.19 -6.40
N GLY A 47 2.15 10.23 -5.99
CA GLY A 47 1.03 10.73 -6.79
C GLY A 47 1.44 11.14 -8.20
N SER A 48 2.64 11.68 -8.37
CA SER A 48 3.25 11.99 -9.66
C SER A 48 3.35 10.75 -10.59
N SER A 49 3.59 9.55 -10.04
CA SER A 49 3.75 8.32 -10.81
C SER A 49 2.42 7.70 -11.25
N ILE A 50 1.32 8.10 -10.61
CA ILE A 50 -0.02 7.56 -10.89
C ILE A 50 -0.98 8.66 -11.33
N ASP A 51 -0.49 9.81 -11.81
CA ASP A 51 -1.32 10.93 -12.27
C ASP A 51 -2.37 11.36 -11.21
N GLU A 52 -1.92 11.47 -9.96
CA GLU A 52 -2.68 11.99 -8.81
C GLU A 52 -1.89 13.16 -8.18
N ASP A 53 -2.23 13.56 -6.95
CA ASP A 53 -1.59 14.71 -6.29
C ASP A 53 -0.08 14.48 -6.09
N LYS A 54 0.75 15.26 -6.80
CA LYS A 54 2.22 15.16 -6.80
C LYS A 54 2.87 15.34 -5.43
N ASN A 55 2.18 15.97 -4.49
CA ASN A 55 2.70 16.18 -3.13
C ASN A 55 2.31 15.04 -2.18
N LYS A 56 1.59 14.03 -2.68
CA LYS A 56 1.10 12.91 -1.89
C LYS A 56 1.77 11.59 -2.26
N ILE A 57 1.73 10.70 -1.28
CA ILE A 57 2.13 9.31 -1.39
C ILE A 57 0.93 8.47 -1.03
N TYR A 58 0.69 7.47 -1.86
CA TYR A 58 -0.38 6.52 -1.73
C TYR A 58 0.18 5.15 -1.37
N VAL A 59 -0.39 4.54 -0.34
CA VAL A 59 -0.05 3.17 0.07
C VAL A 59 -1.27 2.30 -0.10
N ILE A 60 -1.08 1.21 -0.84
CA ILE A 60 -2.12 0.28 -1.22
C ILE A 60 -1.87 -1.03 -0.50
N PHE A 61 -2.82 -1.46 0.32
CA PHE A 61 -2.76 -2.72 1.05
C PHE A 61 -3.67 -3.76 0.42
N ARG A 62 -3.19 -4.99 0.27
CA ARG A 62 -3.92 -6.12 -0.33
C ARG A 62 -4.10 -7.24 0.70
N GLY A 63 -5.10 -7.11 1.58
CA GLY A 63 -5.34 -8.13 2.59
C GLY A 63 -6.77 -8.27 3.06
N GLY A 64 -6.93 -9.08 4.10
CA GLY A 64 -8.21 -9.32 4.77
C GLY A 64 -8.59 -8.20 5.73
N ASP A 65 -9.88 -8.08 6.00
CA ASP A 65 -10.46 -7.10 6.93
C ASP A 65 -9.91 -7.22 8.36
N GLU A 66 -9.32 -8.36 8.72
CA GLU A 66 -8.61 -8.57 9.99
C GLU A 66 -7.46 -7.58 10.22
N TYR A 67 -6.86 -7.05 9.15
CA TYR A 67 -5.78 -6.07 9.23
C TYR A 67 -6.27 -4.63 9.40
N LEU A 68 -7.59 -4.37 9.36
CA LEU A 68 -8.12 -3.01 9.44
C LEU A 68 -7.67 -2.29 10.72
N LYS A 69 -7.84 -2.94 11.86
CA LYS A 69 -7.45 -2.37 13.17
C LYS A 69 -5.94 -2.17 13.27
N PHE A 70 -5.16 -3.10 12.71
CA PHE A 70 -3.71 -2.98 12.63
C PHE A 70 -3.31 -1.74 11.81
N LEU A 71 -3.87 -1.58 10.61
CA LEU A 71 -3.61 -0.43 9.76
C LEU A 71 -4.00 0.88 10.44
N GLU A 72 -5.20 0.94 11.03
CA GLU A 72 -5.68 2.15 11.72
C GLU A 72 -4.76 2.54 12.88
N LYS A 73 -4.28 1.57 13.66
CA LYS A 73 -3.41 1.83 14.81
C LYS A 73 -2.03 2.33 14.40
N TYR A 74 -1.39 1.68 13.43
CA TYR A 74 0.00 1.98 13.05
C TYR A 74 0.12 3.13 12.06
N LEU A 75 -0.93 3.43 11.29
CA LEU A 75 -0.96 4.57 10.38
C LEU A 75 -1.59 5.81 11.02
N GLU A 76 -2.10 5.72 12.25
CA GLU A 76 -2.64 6.85 13.00
C GLU A 76 -1.62 8.00 13.06
N GLY A 77 -2.03 9.19 12.61
CA GLY A 77 -1.17 10.37 12.58
C GLY A 77 -0.08 10.36 11.50
N ILE A 78 0.02 9.30 10.69
CA ILE A 78 1.00 9.20 9.59
C ILE A 78 0.29 9.20 8.24
N ALA A 79 -0.77 8.42 8.06
CA ALA A 79 -1.52 8.34 6.82
C ALA A 79 -3.02 8.23 7.09
N THR A 80 -3.82 8.75 6.16
CA THR A 80 -5.28 8.75 6.27
C THR A 80 -5.90 7.91 5.17
N LYS A 81 -7.05 7.29 5.44
CA LYS A 81 -7.80 6.57 4.40
C LYS A 81 -8.18 7.57 3.31
N THR A 82 -7.90 7.20 2.06
CA THR A 82 -8.28 8.01 0.92
C THR A 82 -9.80 7.92 0.69
N ASP A 83 -10.40 8.94 0.08
CA ASP A 83 -11.79 8.88 -0.34
C ASP A 83 -12.01 7.75 -1.36
N GLN A 84 -13.26 7.27 -1.45
CA GLN A 84 -13.62 6.12 -2.29
C GLN A 84 -13.35 6.38 -3.79
N GLN A 85 -13.50 7.62 -4.26
CA GLN A 85 -13.33 7.94 -5.68
C GLN A 85 -11.85 7.88 -6.08
N THR A 86 -10.98 8.53 -5.30
CA THR A 86 -9.54 8.49 -5.52
C THR A 86 -8.99 7.09 -5.32
N ALA A 87 -9.45 6.36 -4.29
CA ALA A 87 -9.06 4.97 -4.07
C ALA A 87 -9.37 4.09 -5.29
N GLN A 88 -10.57 4.19 -5.87
CA GLN A 88 -10.93 3.42 -7.07
C GLN A 88 -10.06 3.77 -8.29
N ARG A 89 -9.74 5.05 -8.51
CA ARG A 89 -8.86 5.48 -9.60
C ARG A 89 -7.47 4.87 -9.47
N ILE A 90 -6.90 4.93 -8.27
CA ILE A 90 -5.56 4.38 -7.97
C ILE A 90 -5.55 2.86 -8.15
N LEU A 91 -6.55 2.17 -7.61
CA LEU A 91 -6.66 0.72 -7.75
C LEU A 91 -6.78 0.29 -9.21
N LYS A 92 -7.60 1.00 -10.00
CA LYS A 92 -7.74 0.73 -11.43
C LYS A 92 -6.43 0.93 -12.18
N LYS A 93 -5.71 2.03 -11.92
CA LYS A 93 -4.39 2.31 -12.53
C LYS A 93 -3.38 1.18 -12.22
N LEU A 94 -3.36 0.72 -10.97
CA LEU A 94 -2.50 -0.40 -10.55
C LEU A 94 -2.85 -1.72 -11.25
N GLU A 95 -4.13 -2.02 -11.43
CA GLU A 95 -4.59 -3.22 -12.14
C GLU A 95 -4.21 -3.16 -13.62
N ASP A 96 -4.31 -1.99 -14.25
CA ASP A 96 -3.92 -1.76 -15.64
C ASP A 96 -2.40 -1.92 -15.85
N GLU A 97 -1.59 -1.40 -14.92
CA GLU A 97 -0.13 -1.58 -14.90
C GLU A 97 0.25 -3.07 -14.77
N GLU A 98 -0.40 -3.81 -13.86
CA GLU A 98 -0.13 -5.24 -13.66
C GLU A 98 -0.55 -6.09 -14.86
N SER A 99 -1.73 -5.83 -15.42
CA SER A 99 -2.22 -6.57 -16.59
C SER A 99 -1.37 -6.32 -17.83
N SER A 100 -0.89 -5.09 -18.02
CA SER A 100 0.03 -4.75 -19.11
C SER A 100 1.40 -5.44 -18.96
N ALA A 101 1.89 -5.58 -17.73
CA ALA A 101 3.14 -6.30 -17.46
C ALA A 101 3.01 -7.80 -17.74
N GLU A 102 1.87 -8.42 -17.39
CA GLU A 102 1.60 -9.84 -17.67
C GLU A 102 1.46 -10.10 -19.18
N GLN A 103 0.77 -9.22 -19.93
CA GLN A 103 0.63 -9.36 -21.39
C GLN A 103 1.94 -9.15 -22.15
N GLY A 104 2.86 -8.33 -21.62
CA GLY A 104 4.20 -8.14 -22.18
C GLY A 104 5.09 -9.38 -22.04
N MET A 105 5.05 -10.06 -20.89
CA MET A 105 5.79 -11.31 -20.65
C MET A 105 5.30 -12.46 -21.54
N GLY A 106 4.00 -12.59 -21.76
CA GLY A 106 3.44 -13.65 -22.62
C GLY A 106 3.93 -13.60 -24.08
N ARG A 107 4.36 -12.44 -24.58
CA ARG A 107 4.91 -12.28 -25.93
C ARG A 107 6.41 -12.57 -26.03
N ILE A 108 7.14 -12.60 -24.91
CA ILE A 108 8.60 -12.87 -24.91
C ILE A 108 8.90 -14.38 -24.86
N PHE A 109 7.95 -15.20 -24.38
CA PHE A 109 8.10 -16.66 -24.32
C PHE A 109 7.45 -17.41 -25.49
N ASP A 110 6.90 -16.72 -26.49
CA ASP A 110 6.26 -17.29 -27.70
C ASP A 110 7.11 -17.07 -28.97
N LEU A 111 8.46 -17.12 -28.85
CA LEU A 111 9.40 -16.98 -29.98
C LEU A 111 10.47 -18.07 -29.99
#